data_AF-A0A8T5L9J1-F1
#
_entry.id   AF-A0A8T5L9J1-F1
#
_cell.length_a   1.000
_cell.length_b   1.000
_cell.length_c   1.000
_cell.angle_alpha   90.00
_cell.angle_beta   90.00
_cell.angle_gamma   90.00
#
_symmetry.space_group_name_H-M   'P 1'
#
loop_
_entity.id
_entity.type
_entity.pdbx_description
1 polymer ?
#
loop_
_entity_poly.entity_id
_entity_poly.type
_entity_poly.pdbx_seq_one_letter_code
_entity_poly.pdbx_strand_id
1 'polypeptide(L)'
;MKKIGGYILMLLGLAILAINGIAPIREQIITSIPMLAEISKLIITIVGAIILFIGAFLSFSGGSGGSNKQKEEVPIYEGEGKKRTVVGYRKMDKKKKK
;
A
#
# COMPACT_ATOMS: atom_id res chain seq x y z
N MET A 1 -0.34 10.82 -3.31
CA MET A 1 -1.64 10.78 -4.01
C MET A 1 -1.91 9.46 -4.73
N LYS A 2 -0.96 8.91 -5.51
CA LYS A 2 -1.16 7.60 -6.21
C LYS A 2 -1.55 6.44 -5.27
N LYS A 3 -0.99 6.40 -4.05
CA LYS A 3 -1.34 5.39 -3.03
C LYS A 3 -2.79 5.49 -2.53
N ILE A 4 -3.30 6.73 -2.38
CA ILE A 4 -4.70 6.97 -1.99
C ILE A 4 -5.67 6.44 -3.04
N GLY A 5 -5.38 6.66 -4.33
CA GLY A 5 -6.16 6.08 -5.41
C GLY A 5 -6.18 4.55 -5.39
N GLY A 6 -5.02 3.92 -5.14
CA GLY A 6 -4.92 2.46 -5.00
C GLY A 6 -5.69 1.91 -3.80
N TYR A 7 -5.69 2.60 -2.65
CA TYR A 7 -6.46 2.20 -1.48
C TYR A 7 -7.98 2.32 -1.70
N ILE A 8 -8.43 3.40 -2.36
CA ILE A 8 -9.85 3.58 -2.71
C ILE A 8 -10.30 2.45 -3.64
N LEU A 9 -9.51 2.14 -4.68
CA LEU A 9 -9.82 1.02 -5.56
C LEU A 9 -9.86 -0.32 -4.82
N MET A 10 -8.91 -0.56 -3.92
CA MET A 10 -8.90 -1.80 -3.11
C MET A 10 -10.15 -1.92 -2.24
N LEU A 11 -10.52 -0.85 -1.53
CA LEU A 11 -11.72 -0.83 -0.69
C LEU A 11 -12.98 -1.09 -1.51
N LEU A 12 -13.06 -0.51 -2.71
CA LEU A 12 -14.20 -0.66 -3.60
C LEU A 12 -14.29 -2.09 -4.17
N GLY A 13 -13.17 -2.67 -4.61
CA GLY A 13 -13.10 -4.07 -5.03
C GLY A 13 -13.45 -5.05 -3.89
N LEU A 14 -12.97 -4.77 -2.68
CA LEU A 14 -13.27 -5.56 -1.49
C LEU A 14 -14.76 -5.48 -1.13
N ALA A 15 -15.35 -4.29 -1.20
CA ALA A 15 -16.78 -4.09 -0.94
C ALA A 15 -17.65 -4.86 -1.95
N ILE A 16 -17.32 -4.82 -3.24
CA ILE A 16 -18.03 -5.59 -4.28
C ILE A 16 -17.98 -7.09 -3.98
N LEU A 17 -16.79 -7.61 -3.63
CA LEU A 17 -16.64 -9.03 -3.30
C LEU A 17 -17.39 -9.42 -2.03
N ALA A 18 -17.33 -8.58 -0.99
CA ALA A 18 -18.02 -8.80 0.28
C ALA A 18 -19.55 -8.82 0.09
N ILE A 19 -20.08 -7.84 -0.64
CA ILE A 19 -21.50 -7.77 -1.00
C ILE A 19 -21.95 -9.03 -1.75
N ASN A 20 -21.16 -9.49 -2.72
CA ASN A 20 -21.51 -10.66 -3.51
C ASN A 20 -21.34 -11.98 -2.73
N GLY A 21 -20.47 -12.01 -1.71
CA GLY A 21 -20.25 -13.15 -0.82
C GLY A 21 -21.34 -13.32 0.24
N ILE A 22 -21.93 -12.20 0.72
CA ILE A 22 -22.94 -12.20 1.77
C ILE A 22 -24.34 -12.24 1.13
N ALA A 23 -24.97 -13.41 1.15
CA ALA A 23 -26.30 -13.65 0.56
C ALA A 23 -27.38 -12.61 0.95
N PRO A 24 -27.60 -12.25 2.24
CA PRO A 24 -28.66 -11.31 2.59
C PRO A 24 -28.42 -9.89 2.05
N ILE A 25 -27.16 -9.46 1.93
CA ILE A 25 -26.81 -8.14 1.39
C ILE A 25 -27.02 -8.12 -0.13
N ARG A 26 -26.64 -9.21 -0.81
CA ARG A 26 -26.85 -9.36 -2.26
C ARG A 26 -28.32 -9.30 -2.61
N GLU A 27 -29.17 -10.00 -1.87
CA GLU A 27 -30.62 -10.02 -2.13
C GLU A 27 -31.22 -8.63 -1.98
N GLN A 28 -30.90 -7.90 -0.90
CA GLN A 28 -31.36 -6.52 -0.70
C GLN A 28 -30.96 -5.59 -1.86
N ILE A 29 -29.74 -5.75 -2.39
CA ILE A 29 -29.24 -4.93 -3.50
C ILE A 29 -29.91 -5.31 -4.83
N ILE A 30 -30.14 -6.61 -5.08
CA ILE A 30 -30.83 -7.07 -6.28
C ILE A 30 -32.28 -6.59 -6.29
N THR A 31 -32.96 -6.62 -5.14
CA THR A 31 -34.32 -6.07 -5.02
C THR A 31 -34.35 -4.56 -5.28
N SER A 32 -33.30 -3.84 -4.86
CA SER A 32 -33.19 -2.39 -5.07
C SER A 32 -32.78 -2.01 -6.49
N ILE A 33 -32.00 -2.87 -7.17
CA ILE A 33 -31.47 -2.62 -8.51
C ILE A 33 -31.64 -3.89 -9.36
N PRO A 34 -32.79 -4.07 -10.03
CA PRO A 34 -33.13 -5.31 -10.73
C PRO A 34 -32.18 -5.64 -11.89
N MET A 35 -31.50 -4.64 -12.48
CA MET A 35 -30.46 -4.89 -13.50
C MET A 35 -29.31 -5.77 -13.01
N LEU A 36 -29.02 -5.79 -11.69
CA LEU A 36 -27.97 -6.65 -11.15
C LEU A 36 -28.42 -8.12 -11.01
N ALA A 37 -29.72 -8.41 -11.12
CA ALA A 37 -30.26 -9.76 -11.07
C ALA A 37 -29.83 -10.60 -12.28
N GLU A 38 -29.73 -9.96 -13.45
CA GLU A 38 -29.38 -10.61 -14.72
C GLU A 38 -27.89 -10.92 -14.84
N ILE A 39 -27.06 -10.24 -14.05
CA ILE A 39 -25.61 -10.43 -14.08
C ILE A 39 -25.24 -11.65 -13.23
N SER A 40 -24.53 -12.60 -13.84
CA SER A 40 -24.11 -13.80 -13.13
C SER A 40 -23.22 -13.47 -11.94
N LYS A 41 -23.41 -14.19 -10.83
CA LYS A 41 -22.59 -14.06 -9.61
C LYS A 41 -21.09 -14.17 -9.92
N LEU A 42 -20.75 -15.00 -10.90
CA LEU A 42 -19.39 -15.26 -11.34
C LEU A 42 -18.77 -14.03 -12.02
N ILE A 43 -19.51 -13.32 -12.88
CA ILE A 43 -19.04 -12.10 -13.53
C ILE A 43 -18.76 -11.00 -12.50
N ILE A 44 -19.69 -10.77 -11.55
CA ILE A 44 -19.51 -9.76 -10.49
C ILE A 44 -18.26 -10.08 -9.64
N THR A 45 -18.03 -11.36 -9.35
CA THR A 45 -16.85 -11.80 -8.60
C THR A 45 -15.56 -11.54 -9.38
N ILE A 46 -15.52 -11.89 -10.67
CA ILE A 46 -14.36 -11.65 -11.53
C ILE A 46 -14.05 -10.15 -11.60
N VAL A 47 -15.06 -9.32 -11.84
CA VAL A 47 -14.89 -7.85 -11.93
C VAL A 47 -14.37 -7.28 -10.61
N GLY A 48 -14.96 -7.68 -9.47
CA GLY A 48 -14.49 -7.27 -8.15
C GLY A 48 -13.05 -7.69 -7.87
N ALA A 49 -12.68 -8.92 -8.25
CA ALA A 49 -11.31 -9.42 -8.11
C ALA A 49 -10.32 -8.62 -8.97
N ILE A 50 -10.66 -8.31 -10.23
CA ILE A 50 -9.81 -7.50 -11.12
C ILE A 50 -9.57 -6.11 -10.53
N ILE A 51 -10.62 -5.43 -10.06
CA ILE A 51 -10.51 -4.10 -9.44
C ILE A 51 -9.59 -4.16 -8.21
N LEU A 52 -9.76 -5.19 -7.37
CA LEU A 52 -8.94 -5.38 -6.18
C LEU A 52 -7.47 -5.61 -6.55
N PHE A 53 -7.19 -6.44 -7.57
CA PHE A 53 -5.83 -6.68 -8.07
C PHE A 53 -5.18 -5.41 -8.63
N ILE A 54 -5.91 -4.62 -9.43
CA ILE A 54 -5.42 -3.34 -9.96
C ILE A 54 -5.14 -2.36 -8.82
N GLY A 55 -6.06 -2.25 -7.85
CA GLY A 55 -5.89 -1.41 -6.67
C GLY A 55 -4.67 -1.80 -5.85
N ALA A 56 -4.47 -3.10 -5.62
CA ALA A 56 -3.31 -3.63 -4.94
C ALA A 56 -2.02 -3.30 -5.71
N PHE A 57 -2.00 -3.56 -7.01
CA PHE A 57 -0.85 -3.28 -7.87
C PHE A 57 -0.46 -1.80 -7.86
N LEU A 58 -1.44 -0.89 -7.95
CA LEU A 58 -1.19 0.57 -7.89
C LEU A 58 -0.68 1.02 -6.51
N SER A 59 -1.19 0.42 -5.43
CA SER A 59 -0.71 0.70 -4.07
C SER A 59 0.73 0.23 -3.85
N PHE A 60 1.09 -0.96 -4.35
CA PHE A 60 2.44 -1.51 -4.21
C PHE A 60 3.46 -0.87 -5.17
N SER A 61 3.10 -0.64 -6.43
CA SER A 61 3.99 -0.01 -7.42
C SER A 61 4.31 1.46 -7.11
N GLY A 62 3.43 2.17 -6.39
CA GLY A 62 3.71 3.50 -5.86
C GLY A 62 4.68 3.54 -4.67
N GLY A 63 5.21 2.39 -4.26
CA GLY A 63 6.03 2.19 -3.06
C GLY A 63 7.52 2.58 -3.17
N SER A 64 8.02 3.04 -4.31
CA SER A 64 9.48 3.23 -4.50
C SER A 64 10.07 4.56 -3.95
N GLY A 65 9.34 5.30 -3.13
CA GLY A 65 9.70 6.68 -2.76
C GLY A 65 9.96 6.95 -1.28
N GLY A 66 10.17 5.91 -0.47
CA GLY A 66 10.20 6.05 0.97
C GLY A 66 11.23 5.15 1.64
N SER A 67 12.40 4.94 1.03
CA SER A 67 13.54 4.74 1.91
C SER A 67 13.63 6.04 2.70
N ASN A 68 13.20 6.02 3.96
CA ASN A 68 13.88 6.80 4.97
C ASN A 68 15.35 6.48 4.72
N LYS A 69 16.05 7.34 3.97
CA LYS A 69 17.50 7.35 3.95
C LYS A 69 17.82 7.71 5.38
N GLN A 70 17.85 6.70 6.23
CA GLN A 70 18.41 6.78 7.56
C GLN A 70 19.75 7.44 7.31
N LYS A 71 19.85 8.71 7.74
CA LYS A 71 21.05 9.51 7.49
C LYS A 71 22.19 8.64 7.98
N GLU A 72 23.18 8.42 7.14
CA GLU A 72 24.30 7.53 7.44
C GLU A 72 24.90 7.98 8.79
N GLU A 73 24.77 7.14 9.80
CA GLU A 73 25.26 7.42 11.14
C GLU A 73 26.72 6.98 11.19
N VAL A 74 27.62 7.95 11.31
CA VAL A 74 29.07 7.70 11.34
C VAL A 74 29.52 7.69 12.80
N PRO A 75 30.21 6.63 13.27
CA PRO A 75 30.73 6.58 14.63
C PRO A 75 31.81 7.65 14.85
N ILE A 76 31.79 8.28 16.02
CA ILE A 76 32.79 9.21 16.52
C ILE A 76 33.76 8.40 17.39
N TYR A 77 35.05 8.45 17.05
CA TYR A 77 36.11 7.77 17.78
C TYR A 77 36.88 8.76 18.65
N GLU A 78 37.21 8.35 19.87
CA GLU A 78 38.10 9.07 20.78
C GLU A 78 39.32 8.22 21.11
N GLY A 79 40.50 8.84 21.22
CA GLY A 79 41.79 8.19 21.46
C GLY A 79 42.68 8.04 20.23
N GLU A 80 43.95 7.71 20.46
CA GLU A 80 45.00 7.66 19.43
C GLU A 80 45.35 6.22 19.00
N GLY A 81 45.70 6.07 17.71
CA GLY A 81 46.30 4.83 17.20
C GLY A 81 45.37 3.62 17.25
N LYS A 82 45.76 2.57 17.99
CA LYS A 82 44.97 1.32 18.12
C LYS A 82 44.02 1.31 19.32
N LYS A 83 44.10 2.32 20.21
CA LYS A 83 43.30 2.40 21.45
C LYS A 83 42.05 3.28 21.30
N ARG A 84 41.45 3.33 20.10
CA ARG A 84 40.29 4.18 19.84
C ARG A 84 39.03 3.50 20.35
N THR A 85 38.18 4.24 21.06
CA THR A 85 36.86 3.77 21.49
C THR A 85 35.77 4.57 20.80
N VAL A 86 34.64 3.91 20.47
CA VAL A 86 33.47 4.58 19.92
C VAL A 86 32.77 5.31 21.06
N VAL A 87 32.66 6.64 20.96
CA VAL A 87 32.08 7.50 22.01
C VAL A 87 30.74 8.11 21.61
N GLY A 88 30.33 7.95 20.36
CA GLY A 88 29.02 8.40 19.89
C GLY A 88 28.82 8.18 18.40
N TYR A 89 27.67 8.66 17.90
CA TYR A 89 27.30 8.57 16.48
C TYR A 89 26.82 9.93 15.98
N ARG A 90 27.28 10.32 14.79
CA ARG A 90 26.87 11.57 14.12
C ARG A 90 26.06 11.26 12.87
N LYS A 91 24.92 11.93 12.71
CA LYS A 91 24.18 11.92 11.45
C LYS A 91 24.91 12.77 10.42
N MET A 92 25.39 12.17 9.33
CA MET A 92 25.89 12.96 8.20
C MET A 92 24.72 13.47 7.36
N ASP A 93 24.57 14.79 7.33
CA ASP A 93 23.78 15.42 6.27
C ASP A 93 24.57 15.33 4.96
N LYS A 94 23.97 14.68 3.95
CA LYS A 94 24.52 14.66 2.59
C LYS A 94 24.52 16.10 2.06
N LYS A 95 25.60 16.84 2.29
CA LYS A 95 25.85 18.10 1.59
C LYS A 95 25.84 17.78 0.09
N LYS A 96 24.88 18.38 -0.62
CA LYS A 96 24.84 18.35 -2.08
C LYS A 96 26.21 18.81 -2.58
N LYS A 97 26.95 17.93 -3.26
CA LYS A 97 28.08 18.34 -4.09
C LYS A 97 27.49 19.33 -5.12
N LYS A 98 27.93 20.59 -5.05
CA LYS A 98 27.71 21.58 -6.10
C LYS A 98 28.56 21.21 -7.30
#